data_AF-A0A2E1L617-F1
#
_entry.id   AF-A0A2E1L617-F1
#
_cell.length_a   1.000
_cell.length_b   1.000
_cell.length_c   1.000
_cell.angle_alpha   90.00
_cell.angle_beta   90.00
_cell.angle_gamma   90.00
#
_symmetry.space_group_name_H-M   'P 1'
#
loop_
_entity.id
_entity.type
_entity.pdbx_description
1 polymer ?
#
loop_
_entity_poly.entity_id
_entity_poly.type
_entity_poly.pdbx_seq_one_letter_code
_entity_poly.pdbx_strand_id
1 'polypeptide(L)'
;MVTLDEVVEIVVISMRDAFLAVTVFVAAMVFLFSWLQYATSGRFVEYIREKKKLQPVIGALMGLTPGCGGAIVMMPMYARGYVTYGTVLATLIATLGDSAFVLIGAAITDSSFVAPLIAVHAISFVAGVSWGYLVDMTGTTPRKPLGRFGPTIGQEPPEKDSDNESILDDLSREEPGGIGYKILHQGYLVWWSVTIIGLIFAILLLVWSGQDPDYSLELSFDPTSMDGFITWVGLIGTSLSVILYIAQKNWIGDDTEATIGDKLHSMRETMIHSASETAFVTFWVMIAYLVFEFGILLSGVSEQDLSNYGDGFIAVLGASIIGLIPGCGPQIIAITAYTKDIISFPALAANAISQDGDALFPLLVRHKAASLWATIHTTIPAIIAGVILLMAGVNP
;
A
#
# COMPACT_ATOMS: atom_id res chain seq x y z
N MET A 1 -5.27 31.03 5.52
CA MET A 1 -6.65 30.75 5.04
C MET A 1 -6.49 29.89 3.83
N VAL A 2 -7.14 28.72 3.80
CA VAL A 2 -7.07 27.80 2.65
C VAL A 2 -7.72 28.46 1.43
N THR A 3 -7.01 28.49 0.31
CA THR A 3 -7.45 29.05 -0.96
C THR A 3 -8.20 28.00 -1.80
N LEU A 4 -9.01 28.44 -2.77
CA LEU A 4 -9.69 27.51 -3.67
C LEU A 4 -8.69 26.72 -4.54
N ASP A 5 -7.59 27.36 -4.92
CA ASP A 5 -6.55 26.75 -5.74
C ASP A 5 -5.86 25.59 -5.01
N GLU A 6 -5.51 25.76 -3.72
CA GLU A 6 -4.96 24.70 -2.87
C GLU A 6 -5.93 23.51 -2.73
N VAL A 7 -7.23 23.78 -2.59
CA VAL A 7 -8.25 22.72 -2.51
C VAL A 7 -8.34 21.92 -3.81
N VAL A 8 -8.32 22.61 -4.96
CA VAL A 8 -8.38 21.97 -6.28
C VAL A 8 -7.13 21.14 -6.52
N GLU A 9 -5.97 21.67 -6.18
CA GLU A 9 -4.68 20.98 -6.30
C GLU A 9 -4.67 19.67 -5.50
N ILE A 10 -5.04 19.71 -4.21
CA ILE A 10 -5.13 18.52 -3.36
C ILE A 10 -6.06 17.47 -3.96
N VAL A 11 -7.23 17.88 -4.45
CA VAL A 11 -8.20 16.95 -5.04
C VAL A 11 -7.64 16.30 -6.29
N VAL A 12 -7.03 17.08 -7.20
CA VAL A 12 -6.52 16.58 -8.47
C VAL A 12 -5.32 15.66 -8.27
N ILE A 13 -4.38 16.03 -7.40
CA ILE A 13 -3.21 15.20 -7.05
C ILE A 13 -3.68 13.90 -6.39
N SER A 14 -4.57 13.98 -5.40
CA SER A 14 -5.11 12.78 -4.73
C SER A 14 -5.81 11.83 -5.71
N MET A 15 -6.59 12.37 -6.66
CA MET A 15 -7.24 11.56 -7.70
C MET A 15 -6.21 10.95 -8.67
N ARG A 16 -5.22 11.71 -9.10
CA ARG A 16 -4.15 11.24 -10.00
C ARG A 16 -3.35 10.10 -9.36
N ASP A 17 -2.92 10.30 -8.12
CA ASP A 17 -2.00 9.41 -7.42
C ASP A 17 -2.72 8.15 -6.92
N ALA A 18 -3.98 8.26 -6.47
CA ALA A 18 -4.84 7.09 -6.23
C ALA A 18 -4.89 6.14 -7.44
N PHE A 19 -4.91 6.68 -8.66
CA PHE A 19 -4.87 5.85 -9.86
C PHE A 19 -3.47 5.33 -10.19
N LEU A 20 -2.50 6.24 -10.37
CA LEU A 20 -1.19 5.92 -10.93
C LEU A 20 -0.26 5.24 -9.92
N ALA A 21 -0.26 5.67 -8.66
CA ALA A 21 0.63 5.11 -7.64
C ALA A 21 0.09 3.80 -7.04
N VAL A 22 -1.24 3.63 -6.99
CA VAL A 22 -1.87 2.48 -6.31
C VAL A 22 -2.69 1.61 -7.25
N THR A 23 -3.71 2.17 -7.89
CA THR A 23 -4.74 1.40 -8.60
C THR A 23 -4.17 0.55 -9.73
N VAL A 24 -3.28 1.08 -10.56
CA VAL A 24 -2.75 0.35 -11.71
C VAL A 24 -1.93 -0.87 -11.30
N PHE A 25 -1.19 -0.81 -10.18
CA PHE A 25 -0.44 -1.94 -9.65
C PHE A 25 -1.36 -2.97 -8.99
N VAL A 26 -2.35 -2.52 -8.21
CA VAL A 26 -3.39 -3.40 -7.65
C VAL A 26 -4.15 -4.12 -8.76
N ALA A 27 -4.54 -3.40 -9.82
CA ALA A 27 -5.22 -3.95 -11.00
C ALA A 27 -4.38 -5.04 -11.66
N ALA A 28 -3.12 -4.71 -12.00
CA ALA A 28 -2.19 -5.61 -12.65
C ALA A 28 -2.00 -6.88 -11.82
N MET A 29 -1.87 -6.73 -10.50
CA MET A 29 -1.67 -7.84 -9.58
C MET A 29 -2.90 -8.72 -9.43
N VAL A 30 -4.07 -8.11 -9.19
CA VAL A 30 -5.36 -8.82 -9.10
C VAL A 30 -5.63 -9.60 -10.38
N PHE A 31 -5.39 -9.00 -11.55
CA PHE A 31 -5.54 -9.68 -12.84
C PHE A 31 -4.52 -10.80 -13.03
N LEU A 32 -3.22 -10.54 -12.77
CA LEU A 32 -2.17 -11.55 -12.86
C LEU A 32 -2.50 -12.78 -12.02
N PHE A 33 -2.96 -12.58 -10.77
CA PHE A 33 -3.30 -13.69 -9.89
C PHE A 33 -4.55 -14.43 -10.34
N SER A 34 -5.59 -13.71 -10.73
CA SER A 34 -6.82 -14.33 -11.23
C SER A 34 -6.55 -15.14 -12.50
N TRP A 35 -5.70 -14.63 -13.41
CA TRP A 35 -5.24 -15.36 -14.57
C TRP A 35 -4.37 -16.57 -14.18
N LEU A 36 -3.34 -16.41 -13.35
CA LEU A 36 -2.50 -17.54 -12.93
C LEU A 36 -3.31 -18.64 -12.25
N GLN A 37 -4.30 -18.28 -11.43
CA GLN A 37 -5.20 -19.23 -10.80
C GLN A 37 -6.07 -19.96 -11.84
N TYR A 38 -6.65 -19.23 -12.80
CA TYR A 38 -7.39 -19.79 -13.93
C TYR A 38 -6.52 -20.75 -14.77
N ALA A 39 -5.32 -20.32 -15.17
CA ALA A 39 -4.41 -21.06 -16.04
C ALA A 39 -3.80 -22.30 -15.36
N THR A 40 -3.60 -22.27 -14.03
CA THR A 40 -2.99 -23.38 -13.29
C THR A 40 -4.00 -24.29 -12.60
N SER A 41 -5.30 -24.00 -12.74
CA SER A 41 -6.39 -24.69 -12.04
C SER A 41 -6.17 -24.71 -10.52
N GLY A 42 -5.66 -23.61 -9.96
CA GLY A 42 -5.42 -23.44 -8.51
C GLY A 42 -4.04 -23.88 -8.00
N ARG A 43 -3.26 -24.68 -8.76
CA ARG A 43 -1.95 -25.21 -8.30
C ARG A 43 -0.92 -24.15 -7.93
N PHE A 44 -0.98 -22.97 -8.54
CA PHE A 44 -0.07 -21.86 -8.22
C PHE A 44 -0.20 -21.39 -6.76
N VAL A 45 -1.43 -21.32 -6.26
CA VAL A 45 -1.71 -20.90 -4.88
C VAL A 45 -1.18 -21.93 -3.89
N GLU A 46 -1.34 -23.21 -4.20
CA GLU A 46 -0.80 -24.31 -3.38
C GLU A 46 0.72 -24.22 -3.27
N TYR A 47 1.41 -24.00 -4.40
CA TYR A 47 2.87 -23.83 -4.41
C TYR A 47 3.36 -22.68 -3.52
N ILE A 48 2.72 -21.51 -3.59
CA ILE A 48 3.06 -20.37 -2.72
C ILE A 48 2.82 -20.72 -1.24
N ARG A 49 1.68 -21.38 -0.95
CA ARG A 49 1.31 -21.80 0.41
C ARG A 49 2.21 -22.88 0.99
N GLU A 50 2.84 -23.71 0.15
CA GLU A 50 3.84 -24.70 0.60
C GLU A 50 5.16 -24.05 1.01
N LYS A 51 5.53 -22.91 0.39
CA LYS A 51 6.79 -22.20 0.64
C LYS A 51 6.70 -21.10 1.70
N LYS A 52 5.82 -21.25 2.70
CA LYS A 52 5.61 -20.28 3.81
C LYS A 52 6.90 -19.77 4.45
N LYS A 53 7.89 -20.63 4.63
CA LYS A 53 9.17 -20.25 5.26
C LYS A 53 9.96 -19.22 4.45
N LEU A 54 9.75 -19.08 3.14
CA LEU A 54 10.47 -18.10 2.32
C LEU A 54 9.68 -16.79 2.15
N GLN A 55 8.39 -16.78 2.53
CA GLN A 55 7.51 -15.65 2.26
C GLN A 55 7.96 -14.35 2.95
N PRO A 56 8.37 -14.31 4.24
CA PRO A 56 8.85 -13.07 4.86
C PRO A 56 10.07 -12.45 4.16
N VAL A 57 11.00 -13.29 3.68
CA VAL A 57 12.18 -12.81 2.93
C VAL A 57 11.78 -12.22 1.59
N ILE A 58 10.89 -12.89 0.85
CA ILE A 58 10.36 -12.37 -0.43
C ILE A 58 9.59 -11.07 -0.20
N GLY A 59 8.79 -11.01 0.87
CA GLY A 59 8.07 -9.80 1.27
C GLY A 59 9.01 -8.63 1.52
N ALA A 60 10.04 -8.82 2.35
CA ALA A 60 11.03 -7.78 2.62
C ALA A 60 11.81 -7.33 1.37
N LEU A 61 12.16 -8.26 0.46
CA LEU A 61 12.79 -7.92 -0.82
C LEU A 61 11.87 -7.07 -1.71
N MET A 62 10.56 -7.35 -1.69
CA MET A 62 9.56 -6.57 -2.43
C MET A 62 9.36 -5.19 -1.81
N GLY A 63 9.42 -5.09 -0.48
CA GLY A 63 9.41 -3.81 0.25
C GLY A 63 10.64 -2.95 -0.06
N LEU A 64 11.83 -3.54 -0.17
CA LEU A 64 13.07 -2.81 -0.49
C LEU A 64 13.08 -2.11 -1.85
N THR A 65 12.14 -2.43 -2.74
CA THR A 65 12.08 -1.78 -4.05
C THR A 65 11.71 -0.31 -3.86
N PRO A 66 12.52 0.66 -4.33
CA PRO A 66 12.15 2.07 -4.26
C PRO A 66 10.77 2.35 -4.86
N GLY A 67 10.02 3.25 -4.24
CA GLY A 67 8.59 3.42 -4.48
C GLY A 67 7.75 2.44 -3.65
N CYS A 68 6.42 2.52 -3.78
CA CYS A 68 5.48 1.66 -3.04
C CYS A 68 5.02 0.43 -3.83
N GLY A 69 5.40 0.29 -5.11
CA GLY A 69 4.86 -0.71 -6.03
C GLY A 69 5.02 -2.17 -5.57
N GLY A 70 6.21 -2.55 -5.08
CA GLY A 70 6.47 -3.90 -4.58
C GLY A 70 5.69 -4.24 -3.30
N ALA A 71 5.53 -3.25 -2.41
CA ALA A 71 4.74 -3.41 -1.20
C ALA A 71 3.23 -3.46 -1.47
N ILE A 72 2.73 -2.63 -2.40
CA ILE A 72 1.32 -2.62 -2.82
C ILE A 72 0.89 -3.98 -3.39
N VAL A 73 1.77 -4.65 -4.12
CA VAL A 73 1.56 -6.00 -4.68
C VAL A 73 1.31 -7.06 -3.59
N MET A 74 1.95 -6.95 -2.42
CA MET A 74 1.80 -7.93 -1.34
C MET A 74 0.44 -7.87 -0.62
N MET A 75 -0.23 -6.72 -0.63
CA MET A 75 -1.46 -6.53 0.14
C MET A 75 -2.65 -7.30 -0.44
N PRO A 76 -2.92 -7.29 -1.76
CA PRO A 76 -3.90 -8.19 -2.36
C PRO A 76 -3.57 -9.67 -2.16
N MET A 77 -2.29 -10.06 -2.15
CA MET A 77 -1.90 -11.45 -1.88
C MET A 77 -2.28 -11.88 -0.48
N TYR A 78 -2.11 -10.99 0.50
CA TYR A 78 -2.54 -11.25 1.87
C TYR A 78 -4.05 -11.27 1.99
N ALA A 79 -4.73 -10.31 1.36
CA ALA A 79 -6.19 -10.23 1.39
C ALA A 79 -6.87 -11.49 0.85
N ARG A 80 -6.23 -12.16 -0.12
CA ARG A 80 -6.65 -13.46 -0.70
C ARG A 80 -6.14 -14.69 0.05
N GLY A 81 -5.40 -14.52 1.15
CA GLY A 81 -4.86 -15.61 1.97
C GLY A 81 -3.75 -16.41 1.29
N TYR A 82 -2.95 -15.79 0.43
CA TYR A 82 -1.81 -16.43 -0.25
C TYR A 82 -0.51 -16.29 0.55
N VAL A 83 -0.31 -15.13 1.18
CA VAL A 83 0.84 -14.86 2.05
C VAL A 83 0.41 -14.71 3.51
N THR A 84 1.35 -14.93 4.43
CA THR A 84 1.11 -14.81 5.87
C THR A 84 1.06 -13.35 6.33
N TYR A 85 0.54 -13.13 7.54
CA TYR A 85 0.57 -11.82 8.18
C TYR A 85 2.01 -11.36 8.46
N GLY A 86 2.91 -12.27 8.86
CA GLY A 86 4.33 -11.95 9.01
C GLY A 86 4.98 -11.50 7.71
N THR A 87 4.55 -12.01 6.56
CA THR A 87 5.03 -11.56 5.24
C THR A 87 4.60 -10.12 4.94
N VAL A 88 3.36 -9.75 5.29
CA VAL A 88 2.89 -8.37 5.18
C VAL A 88 3.75 -7.44 6.02
N LEU A 89 3.96 -7.77 7.30
CA LEU A 89 4.79 -6.94 8.17
C LEU A 89 6.25 -6.85 7.70
N ALA A 90 6.82 -7.95 7.21
CA ALA A 90 8.18 -7.94 6.66
C ALA A 90 8.28 -7.00 5.45
N THR A 91 7.24 -6.94 4.63
CA THR A 91 7.16 -6.04 3.47
C THR A 91 7.01 -4.59 3.92
N LEU A 92 6.08 -4.31 4.85
CA LEU A 92 5.81 -2.97 5.37
C LEU A 92 7.01 -2.37 6.13
N ILE A 93 7.70 -3.17 6.93
CA ILE A 93 8.91 -2.71 7.64
C ILE A 93 10.07 -2.41 6.68
N ALA A 94 10.18 -3.18 5.59
CA ALA A 94 11.27 -3.04 4.64
C ALA A 94 11.07 -1.89 3.63
N THR A 95 9.87 -1.34 3.51
CA THR A 95 9.57 -0.33 2.49
C THR A 95 9.96 1.08 2.90
N LEU A 96 10.58 1.80 1.98
CA LEU A 96 10.81 3.24 2.09
C LEU A 96 9.89 4.05 1.17
N GLY A 97 9.06 3.40 0.35
CA GLY A 97 8.16 4.09 -0.57
C GLY A 97 8.89 5.05 -1.50
N ASP A 98 8.22 6.13 -1.88
CA ASP A 98 8.80 7.18 -2.73
C ASP A 98 9.89 7.99 -2.01
N SER A 99 9.90 7.95 -0.68
CA SER A 99 10.90 8.65 0.13
C SER A 99 12.32 8.08 -0.06
N ALA A 100 12.42 6.82 -0.52
CA ALA A 100 13.68 6.22 -0.95
C ALA A 100 14.37 7.07 -2.04
N PHE A 101 13.61 7.62 -2.99
CA PHE A 101 14.15 8.43 -4.08
C PHE A 101 14.76 9.74 -3.56
N VAL A 102 14.12 10.38 -2.57
CA VAL A 102 14.65 11.60 -1.93
C VAL A 102 16.01 11.34 -1.28
N LEU A 103 16.15 10.23 -0.55
CA LEU A 103 17.41 9.87 0.10
C LEU A 103 18.49 9.45 -0.92
N ILE A 104 18.09 8.77 -2.01
CA ILE A 104 18.97 8.49 -3.14
C ILE A 104 19.47 9.80 -3.77
N GLY A 105 18.61 10.82 -3.89
CA GLY A 105 18.98 12.14 -4.39
C GLY A 105 19.96 12.90 -3.54
N ALA A 106 19.72 12.89 -2.24
CA ALA A 106 20.67 13.42 -1.28
C ALA A 106 22.03 12.70 -1.43
N ALA A 107 22.03 11.37 -1.58
CA ALA A 107 23.26 10.57 -1.74
C ALA A 107 24.01 10.80 -3.06
N ILE A 108 23.30 11.12 -4.16
CA ILE A 108 23.91 11.48 -5.45
C ILE A 108 24.57 12.86 -5.36
N THR A 109 23.93 13.80 -4.69
CA THR A 109 24.41 15.18 -4.56
C THR A 109 25.53 15.30 -3.52
N ASP A 110 25.41 14.59 -2.41
CA ASP A 110 26.40 14.51 -1.34
C ASP A 110 26.65 13.04 -0.93
N SER A 111 27.88 12.60 -1.16
CA SER A 111 28.35 11.26 -0.82
C SER A 111 28.23 10.89 0.67
N SER A 112 28.10 11.88 1.57
CA SER A 112 27.88 11.65 2.99
C SER A 112 26.60 10.85 3.25
N PHE A 113 25.56 10.99 2.41
CA PHE A 113 24.28 10.29 2.57
C PHE A 113 24.26 8.86 1.99
N VAL A 114 25.33 8.41 1.32
CA VAL A 114 25.41 7.03 0.78
C VAL A 114 25.42 6.00 1.90
N ALA A 115 26.17 6.24 2.98
CA ALA A 115 26.23 5.33 4.12
C ALA A 115 24.88 5.25 4.86
N PRO A 116 24.21 6.37 5.21
CA PRO A 116 22.84 6.38 5.72
C PRO A 116 21.83 5.66 4.83
N LEU A 117 21.88 5.88 3.52
CA LEU A 117 21.00 5.22 2.54
C LEU A 117 21.11 3.70 2.60
N ILE A 118 22.34 3.17 2.55
CA ILE A 118 22.57 1.72 2.60
C ILE A 118 22.20 1.17 3.98
N ALA A 119 22.55 1.90 5.04
CA ALA A 119 22.29 1.49 6.41
C ALA A 119 20.78 1.39 6.67
N VAL A 120 19.97 2.38 6.30
CA VAL A 120 18.52 2.34 6.53
C VAL A 120 17.86 1.19 5.77
N HIS A 121 18.20 0.96 4.49
CA HIS A 121 17.66 -0.16 3.73
C HIS A 121 18.07 -1.51 4.33
N ALA A 122 19.33 -1.67 4.71
CA ALA A 122 19.81 -2.91 5.31
C ALA A 122 19.16 -3.19 6.67
N ILE A 123 19.03 -2.17 7.52
CA ILE A 123 18.40 -2.27 8.83
C ILE A 123 16.90 -2.59 8.67
N SER A 124 16.18 -1.88 7.81
CA SER A 124 14.77 -2.13 7.51
C SER A 124 14.55 -3.53 6.95
N PHE A 125 15.41 -4.02 6.05
CA PHE A 125 15.34 -5.39 5.55
C PHE A 125 15.52 -6.43 6.66
N VAL A 126 16.55 -6.29 7.49
CA VAL A 126 16.84 -7.23 8.58
C VAL A 126 15.74 -7.18 9.64
N ALA A 127 15.28 -6.00 10.02
CA ALA A 127 14.16 -5.80 10.94
C ALA A 127 12.89 -6.45 10.38
N GLY A 128 12.57 -6.22 9.11
CA GLY A 128 11.38 -6.76 8.46
C GLY A 128 11.40 -8.28 8.39
N VAL A 129 12.49 -8.88 7.93
CA VAL A 129 12.63 -10.34 7.85
C VAL A 129 12.54 -10.97 9.25
N SER A 130 13.31 -10.45 10.21
CA SER A 130 13.34 -11.00 11.57
C SER A 130 11.98 -10.87 12.26
N TRP A 131 11.32 -9.72 12.14
CA TRP A 131 10.01 -9.48 12.73
C TRP A 131 8.91 -10.28 12.05
N GLY A 132 8.94 -10.40 10.72
CA GLY A 132 7.99 -11.22 9.96
C GLY A 132 8.05 -12.69 10.36
N TYR A 133 9.26 -13.24 10.52
CA TYR A 133 9.42 -14.60 11.06
C TYR A 133 8.93 -14.71 12.50
N LEU A 134 9.23 -13.74 13.35
CA LEU A 134 8.77 -13.73 14.73
C LEU A 134 7.24 -13.80 14.79
N VAL A 135 6.54 -12.96 14.01
CA VAL A 135 5.08 -12.90 13.95
C VAL A 135 4.47 -14.20 13.46
N ASP A 136 5.04 -14.81 12.42
CA ASP A 136 4.57 -16.10 11.93
C ASP A 136 4.82 -17.23 12.95
N MET A 137 5.94 -17.19 13.67
CA MET A 137 6.28 -18.17 14.71
C MET A 137 5.39 -18.06 15.95
N THR A 138 5.11 -16.85 16.42
CA THR A 138 4.23 -16.59 17.57
C THR A 138 2.76 -16.85 17.26
N GLY A 139 2.42 -17.04 15.98
CA GLY A 139 1.04 -17.16 15.51
C GLY A 139 0.26 -15.86 15.67
N THR A 140 0.97 -14.72 15.63
CA THR A 140 0.36 -13.40 15.69
C THR A 140 -0.43 -13.15 14.41
N THR A 141 -1.68 -12.75 14.57
CA THR A 141 -2.60 -12.45 13.47
C THR A 141 -3.50 -11.29 13.89
N PRO A 142 -4.20 -10.62 12.97
CA PRO A 142 -5.13 -9.54 13.35
C PRO A 142 -6.24 -9.97 14.34
N ARG A 143 -6.60 -11.26 14.37
CA ARG A 143 -7.54 -11.83 15.35
C ARG A 143 -6.89 -12.21 16.68
N LYS A 144 -5.60 -12.55 16.66
CA LYS A 144 -4.78 -12.88 17.83
C LYS A 144 -3.55 -11.97 17.82
N PRO A 145 -3.73 -10.67 18.12
CA PRO A 145 -2.65 -9.68 17.96
C PRO A 145 -1.47 -9.98 18.87
N LEU A 146 -1.70 -10.57 20.04
CA LEU A 146 -0.62 -10.99 20.95
C LEU A 146 -0.17 -12.45 20.71
N GLY A 147 -0.49 -13.01 19.54
CA GLY A 147 -0.17 -14.38 19.17
C GLY A 147 -0.88 -15.43 20.02
N ARG A 148 -0.23 -16.59 20.18
CA ARG A 148 -0.78 -17.75 20.92
C ARG A 148 -1.07 -17.49 22.41
N PHE A 149 -0.55 -16.40 22.96
CA PHE A 149 -0.68 -16.06 24.37
C PHE A 149 -1.78 -15.01 24.65
N GLY A 150 -2.38 -14.45 23.60
CA GLY A 150 -3.38 -13.40 23.69
C GLY A 150 -4.84 -13.87 23.64
N PRO A 151 -5.79 -12.98 24.00
CA PRO A 151 -7.20 -13.20 23.72
C PRO A 151 -7.45 -13.19 22.20
N THR A 152 -8.46 -13.96 21.77
CA THR A 152 -8.95 -13.90 20.39
C THR A 152 -9.98 -12.78 20.29
N ILE A 153 -9.79 -11.86 19.36
CA ILE A 153 -10.68 -10.72 19.13
C ILE A 153 -11.58 -11.05 17.92
N GLY A 154 -12.90 -10.91 18.10
CA GLY A 154 -13.92 -11.19 17.08
C GLY A 154 -14.68 -12.51 17.32
N GLN A 155 -15.83 -12.66 16.68
CA GLN A 155 -16.60 -13.92 16.67
C GLN A 155 -15.96 -14.93 15.70
N GLU A 156 -16.04 -16.22 16.03
CA GLU A 156 -15.72 -17.27 15.05
C GLU A 156 -16.62 -17.10 13.82
N PRO A 157 -16.07 -17.18 12.59
CA PRO A 157 -16.94 -17.37 11.45
C PRO A 157 -17.76 -18.64 11.73
N PRO A 158 -19.07 -18.64 11.44
CA PRO A 158 -19.91 -19.79 11.73
C PRO A 158 -19.28 -21.06 11.18
N GLU A 159 -19.27 -22.13 11.98
CA GLU A 159 -18.93 -23.48 11.50
C GLU A 159 -19.70 -23.72 10.21
N LYS A 160 -19.00 -24.04 9.12
CA LYS A 160 -19.63 -24.44 7.86
C LYS A 160 -20.40 -25.73 8.14
N ASP A 161 -21.70 -25.63 8.38
CA ASP A 161 -22.59 -26.78 8.40
C ASP A 161 -22.50 -27.48 7.05
N SER A 162 -22.23 -28.78 7.09
CA SER A 162 -22.01 -29.64 5.94
C SER A 162 -23.32 -30.12 5.30
N ASP A 163 -24.33 -29.26 5.20
CA ASP A 163 -25.60 -29.59 4.58
C ASP A 163 -25.74 -28.98 3.19
N ASN A 164 -26.13 -29.84 2.25
CA ASN A 164 -26.24 -29.63 0.81
C ASN A 164 -27.38 -28.67 0.41
N GLU A 165 -27.35 -27.42 0.86
CA GLU A 165 -28.02 -26.33 0.15
C GLU A 165 -26.93 -25.43 -0.44
N SER A 166 -26.98 -25.21 -1.77
CA SER A 166 -26.03 -24.36 -2.47
C SER A 166 -26.11 -22.93 -1.93
N ILE A 167 -25.23 -22.60 -0.98
CA ILE A 167 -24.94 -21.23 -0.50
C ILE A 167 -24.77 -20.24 -1.67
N LEU A 168 -24.42 -20.74 -2.86
CA LEU A 168 -24.36 -20.03 -4.13
C LEU A 168 -25.68 -19.37 -4.58
N ASP A 169 -26.84 -19.82 -4.09
CA ASP A 169 -28.15 -19.32 -4.52
C ASP A 169 -28.73 -18.24 -3.60
N ASP A 170 -28.18 -18.07 -2.39
CA ASP A 170 -28.63 -17.04 -1.42
C ASP A 170 -27.75 -15.77 -1.46
N LEU A 171 -26.78 -15.72 -2.37
CA LEU A 171 -25.92 -14.57 -2.59
C LEU A 171 -26.51 -13.70 -3.70
N SER A 172 -26.58 -12.39 -3.44
CA SER A 172 -27.09 -11.39 -4.36
C SER A 172 -26.26 -11.32 -5.64
N ARG A 173 -26.60 -12.15 -6.62
CA ARG A 173 -26.08 -12.08 -8.00
C ARG A 173 -26.48 -10.72 -8.59
N GLU A 174 -25.60 -10.13 -9.41
CA GLU A 174 -25.97 -8.96 -10.21
C GLU A 174 -27.24 -9.28 -11.01
N GLU A 175 -28.29 -8.45 -10.88
CA GLU A 175 -29.53 -8.63 -11.65
C GLU A 175 -29.20 -8.48 -13.14
N PRO A 176 -29.31 -9.56 -13.95
CA PRO A 176 -28.98 -9.49 -15.36
C PRO A 176 -29.90 -8.48 -16.05
N GLY A 177 -29.31 -7.43 -16.64
CA GLY A 177 -30.03 -6.39 -17.40
C GLY A 177 -30.22 -5.04 -16.70
N GLY A 178 -29.82 -4.89 -15.43
CA GLY A 178 -29.80 -3.61 -14.74
C GLY A 178 -28.83 -2.57 -15.36
N ILE A 179 -29.00 -1.29 -15.02
CA ILE A 179 -28.10 -0.22 -15.50
C ILE A 179 -26.67 -0.44 -14.97
N GLY A 180 -26.51 -0.83 -13.70
CA GLY A 180 -25.21 -1.16 -13.10
C GLY A 180 -24.51 -2.32 -13.82
N TYR A 181 -25.25 -3.39 -14.11
CA TYR A 181 -24.75 -4.54 -14.89
C TYR A 181 -24.20 -4.09 -16.25
N LYS A 182 -24.95 -3.25 -17.00
CA LYS A 182 -24.49 -2.71 -18.30
C LYS A 182 -23.24 -1.86 -18.17
N ILE A 183 -23.18 -0.98 -17.17
CA ILE A 183 -22.00 -0.12 -16.92
C ILE A 183 -20.77 -0.99 -16.62
N LEU A 184 -20.88 -2.00 -15.75
CA LEU A 184 -19.78 -2.91 -15.43
C LEU A 184 -19.36 -3.73 -16.66
N HIS A 185 -20.32 -4.32 -17.38
CA HIS A 185 -20.07 -5.24 -18.50
C HIS A 185 -19.62 -4.56 -19.80
N GLN A 186 -19.78 -3.25 -19.94
CA GLN A 186 -19.30 -2.46 -21.08
C GLN A 186 -18.12 -1.56 -20.69
N GLY A 187 -18.17 -0.98 -19.50
CA GLY A 187 -17.18 -0.04 -18.99
C GLY A 187 -15.84 -0.67 -18.60
N TYR A 188 -15.82 -1.96 -18.25
CA TYR A 188 -14.56 -2.63 -17.85
C TYR A 188 -13.49 -2.58 -18.95
N LEU A 189 -13.85 -2.62 -20.23
CA LEU A 189 -12.89 -2.54 -21.34
C LEU A 189 -12.23 -1.16 -21.44
N VAL A 190 -13.03 -0.10 -21.28
CA VAL A 190 -12.53 1.28 -21.28
C VAL A 190 -11.63 1.49 -20.08
N TRP A 191 -12.07 1.03 -18.90
CA TRP A 191 -11.26 1.08 -17.69
C TRP A 191 -9.94 0.33 -17.85
N TRP A 192 -9.95 -0.92 -18.35
CA TRP A 192 -8.71 -1.69 -18.58
C TRP A 192 -7.78 -1.02 -19.59
N SER A 193 -8.32 -0.38 -20.62
CA SER A 193 -7.51 0.37 -21.60
C SER A 193 -6.78 1.54 -20.94
N VAL A 194 -7.47 2.31 -20.11
CA VAL A 194 -6.88 3.41 -19.33
C VAL A 194 -5.89 2.87 -18.29
N THR A 195 -6.21 1.77 -17.61
CA THR A 195 -5.34 1.11 -16.64
C THR A 195 -4.05 0.60 -17.28
N ILE A 196 -4.08 0.06 -18.49
CA ILE A 196 -2.86 -0.37 -19.21
C ILE A 196 -1.97 0.82 -19.54
N ILE A 197 -2.55 1.91 -20.06
CA ILE A 197 -1.81 3.15 -20.32
C ILE A 197 -1.23 3.70 -19.01
N GLY A 198 -2.05 3.77 -17.96
CA GLY A 198 -1.64 4.20 -16.63
C GLY A 198 -0.53 3.34 -16.04
N LEU A 199 -0.56 2.02 -16.22
CA LEU A 199 0.50 1.11 -15.75
C LEU A 199 1.82 1.38 -16.47
N ILE A 200 1.78 1.62 -17.78
CA ILE A 200 2.98 2.00 -18.54
C ILE A 200 3.58 3.27 -17.96
N PHE A 201 2.78 4.31 -17.76
CA PHE A 201 3.27 5.56 -17.18
C PHE A 201 3.69 5.43 -15.72
N ALA A 202 3.01 4.63 -14.90
CA ALA A 202 3.42 4.38 -13.53
C ALA A 202 4.79 3.68 -13.46
N ILE A 203 5.06 2.72 -14.36
CA ILE A 203 6.38 2.10 -14.48
C ILE A 203 7.42 3.14 -14.97
N LEU A 204 7.07 3.97 -15.95
CA LEU A 204 7.97 5.04 -16.43
C LEU A 204 8.27 6.06 -15.32
N LEU A 205 7.29 6.46 -14.52
CA LEU A 205 7.47 7.36 -13.38
C LEU A 205 8.44 6.75 -12.35
N LEU A 206 8.32 5.46 -12.05
CA LEU A 206 9.28 4.75 -11.18
C LEU A 206 10.70 4.74 -11.78
N VAL A 207 10.80 4.54 -13.10
CA VAL A 207 12.10 4.55 -13.80
C VAL A 207 12.73 5.95 -13.81
N TRP A 208 11.94 6.99 -14.10
CA TRP A 208 12.39 8.37 -14.14
C TRP A 208 12.78 8.87 -12.75
N SER A 209 11.95 8.61 -11.73
CA SER A 209 12.28 8.94 -10.33
C SER A 209 13.51 8.16 -9.83
N GLY A 210 13.75 6.95 -10.35
CA GLY A 210 14.97 6.20 -10.08
C GLY A 210 16.23 6.71 -10.81
N GLN A 211 16.08 7.50 -11.88
CA GLN A 211 17.18 8.10 -12.65
C GLN A 211 17.51 9.52 -12.20
N ASP A 212 16.47 10.29 -11.88
CA ASP A 212 16.54 11.66 -11.42
C ASP A 212 15.75 11.79 -10.11
N PRO A 213 16.45 11.93 -8.97
CA PRO A 213 15.84 12.09 -7.67
C PRO A 213 15.00 13.34 -7.48
N ASP A 214 15.29 14.40 -8.25
CA ASP A 214 14.54 15.65 -8.22
C ASP A 214 13.33 15.61 -9.16
N TYR A 215 13.20 14.55 -9.96
CA TYR A 215 12.04 14.37 -10.82
C TYR A 215 10.78 14.16 -9.98
N SER A 216 9.83 15.08 -10.15
CA SER A 216 8.48 14.97 -9.63
C SER A 216 7.48 15.29 -10.73
N LEU A 217 6.33 14.62 -10.69
CA LEU A 217 5.27 14.85 -11.67
C LEU A 217 4.55 16.16 -11.36
N GLU A 218 4.92 17.22 -12.07
CA GLU A 218 4.29 18.54 -11.94
C GLU A 218 2.80 18.48 -12.30
N LEU A 219 2.00 19.29 -11.59
CA LEU A 219 0.58 19.40 -11.92
C LEU A 219 0.39 20.29 -13.14
N SER A 220 0.06 19.68 -14.28
CA SER A 220 -0.31 20.38 -15.52
C SER A 220 -1.67 19.90 -16.01
N PHE A 221 -2.45 20.81 -16.59
CA PHE A 221 -3.73 20.49 -17.24
C PHE A 221 -3.64 20.47 -18.77
N ASP A 222 -2.49 20.83 -19.35
CA ASP A 222 -2.28 20.82 -20.80
C ASP A 222 -2.06 19.38 -21.29
N PRO A 223 -3.03 18.77 -22.02
CA PRO A 223 -2.93 17.38 -22.44
C PRO A 223 -1.84 17.14 -23.51
N THR A 224 -1.26 18.20 -24.07
CA THR A 224 -0.15 18.09 -25.03
C THR A 224 1.21 18.01 -24.34
N SER A 225 1.29 18.46 -23.08
CA SER A 225 2.45 18.25 -22.21
C SER A 225 2.48 16.82 -21.67
N MET A 226 3.66 16.29 -21.38
CA MET A 226 3.81 14.95 -20.82
C MET A 226 3.13 14.85 -19.44
N ASP A 227 3.37 15.81 -18.56
CA ASP A 227 2.83 15.80 -17.20
C ASP A 227 1.32 15.99 -17.19
N GLY A 228 0.79 16.82 -18.09
CA GLY A 228 -0.64 17.00 -18.25
C GLY A 228 -1.32 15.78 -18.84
N PHE A 229 -0.70 15.10 -19.81
CA PHE A 229 -1.20 13.82 -20.32
C PHE A 229 -1.30 12.78 -19.19
N ILE A 230 -0.25 12.62 -18.38
CA ILE A 230 -0.22 11.69 -17.26
C ILE A 230 -1.27 12.06 -16.21
N THR A 231 -1.43 13.35 -15.91
CA THR A 231 -2.47 13.87 -15.00
C THR A 231 -3.86 13.48 -15.50
N TRP A 232 -4.16 13.67 -16.78
CA TRP A 232 -5.44 13.27 -17.37
C TRP A 232 -5.68 11.76 -17.34
N VAL A 233 -4.65 10.94 -17.57
CA VAL A 233 -4.75 9.48 -17.41
C VAL A 233 -5.17 9.11 -15.97
N GLY A 234 -4.53 9.72 -14.97
CA GLY A 234 -4.88 9.54 -13.56
C GLY A 234 -6.31 9.97 -13.24
N LEU A 235 -6.71 11.16 -13.67
CA LEU A 235 -8.05 11.71 -13.44
C LEU A 235 -9.15 10.87 -14.10
N ILE A 236 -8.96 10.49 -15.36
CA ILE A 236 -9.91 9.64 -16.09
C ILE A 236 -9.99 8.26 -15.44
N GLY A 237 -8.85 7.68 -15.08
CA GLY A 237 -8.76 6.39 -14.42
C GLY A 237 -9.49 6.34 -13.07
N THR A 238 -9.26 7.33 -12.20
CA THR A 238 -9.98 7.46 -10.93
C THR A 238 -11.47 7.71 -11.16
N SER A 239 -11.84 8.59 -12.09
CA SER A 239 -13.25 8.87 -12.40
C SER A 239 -13.99 7.62 -12.89
N LEU A 240 -13.38 6.83 -13.79
CA LEU A 240 -13.93 5.56 -14.25
C LEU A 240 -14.05 4.56 -13.10
N SER A 241 -13.07 4.52 -12.19
CA SER A 241 -13.11 3.66 -11.00
C SER A 241 -14.27 4.04 -10.08
N VAL A 242 -14.49 5.34 -9.84
CA VAL A 242 -15.64 5.85 -9.07
C VAL A 242 -16.96 5.45 -9.75
N ILE A 243 -17.06 5.60 -11.08
CA ILE A 243 -18.26 5.20 -11.85
C ILE A 243 -18.52 3.69 -11.72
N LEU A 244 -17.50 2.85 -11.87
CA LEU A 244 -17.62 1.40 -11.72
C LEU A 244 -18.01 1.01 -10.30
N TYR A 245 -17.43 1.65 -9.29
CA TYR A 245 -17.77 1.41 -7.88
C TYR A 245 -19.22 1.80 -7.58
N ILE A 246 -19.67 2.99 -7.99
CA ILE A 246 -21.06 3.43 -7.78
C ILE A 246 -22.06 2.50 -8.52
N ALA A 247 -21.66 1.95 -9.67
CA ALA A 247 -22.47 1.00 -10.42
C ALA A 247 -22.61 -0.39 -9.75
N GLN A 248 -21.76 -0.71 -8.77
CA GLN A 248 -21.88 -1.94 -7.97
C GLN A 248 -23.05 -1.81 -6.98
N LYS A 249 -23.81 -2.89 -6.80
CA LYS A 249 -24.98 -2.92 -5.89
C LYS A 249 -24.56 -3.19 -4.43
N ASN A 250 -23.38 -3.78 -4.20
CA ASN A 250 -22.83 -4.09 -2.87
C ASN A 250 -21.60 -3.22 -2.57
N TRP A 251 -21.77 -2.19 -1.75
CA TRP A 251 -20.72 -1.20 -1.43
C TRP A 251 -19.82 -1.63 -0.24
N ILE A 252 -20.21 -2.68 0.50
CA ILE A 252 -19.63 -3.02 1.83
C ILE A 252 -19.43 -4.55 2.02
N GLY A 253 -19.87 -5.40 1.08
CA GLY A 253 -19.85 -6.86 1.23
C GLY A 253 -18.48 -7.47 0.94
N ASP A 254 -17.97 -8.27 1.89
CA ASP A 254 -16.78 -9.10 1.73
C ASP A 254 -17.09 -10.22 0.71
N ASP A 255 -16.40 -10.26 -0.43
CA ASP A 255 -16.52 -11.34 -1.42
C ASP A 255 -15.93 -12.63 -0.85
N THR A 256 -16.63 -13.24 0.09
CA THR A 256 -16.22 -14.49 0.74
C THR A 256 -16.48 -15.63 -0.22
N GLU A 257 -15.42 -16.27 -0.73
CA GLU A 257 -15.29 -17.58 -1.43
C GLU A 257 -16.29 -17.99 -2.55
N ALA A 258 -17.46 -17.37 -2.68
CA ALA A 258 -18.59 -17.91 -3.43
C ALA A 258 -18.67 -17.41 -4.88
N THR A 259 -17.89 -16.41 -5.27
CA THR A 259 -17.68 -16.09 -6.69
C THR A 259 -16.62 -16.97 -7.35
N ILE A 260 -15.89 -17.81 -6.60
CA ILE A 260 -14.79 -18.63 -7.15
C ILE A 260 -15.31 -19.67 -8.18
N GLY A 261 -16.55 -20.14 -8.02
CA GLY A 261 -17.18 -21.12 -8.93
C GLY A 261 -17.32 -20.61 -10.37
N ASP A 262 -17.83 -19.41 -10.59
CA ASP A 262 -17.98 -18.83 -11.94
C ASP A 262 -16.67 -18.19 -12.46
N LYS A 263 -15.77 -17.74 -11.56
CA LYS A 263 -14.47 -17.12 -11.87
C LYS A 263 -13.49 -18.05 -12.61
N LEU A 264 -13.65 -19.37 -12.49
CA LEU A 264 -12.75 -20.36 -13.09
C LEU A 264 -13.10 -20.74 -14.54
N HIS A 265 -14.25 -20.31 -15.07
CA HIS A 265 -14.73 -20.79 -16.37
C HIS A 265 -14.78 -19.72 -17.47
N SER A 266 -14.65 -18.43 -17.14
CA SER A 266 -14.73 -17.33 -18.12
C SER A 266 -13.73 -16.21 -17.85
N MET A 267 -12.76 -16.03 -18.76
CA MET A 267 -11.78 -14.93 -18.71
C MET A 267 -12.45 -13.54 -18.72
N ARG A 268 -13.58 -13.40 -19.42
CA ARG A 268 -14.34 -12.14 -19.45
C ARG A 268 -14.88 -11.80 -18.07
N GLU A 269 -15.43 -12.79 -17.38
CA GLU A 269 -15.97 -12.61 -16.04
C GLU A 269 -14.87 -12.28 -15.03
N THR A 270 -13.72 -12.96 -15.15
CA THR A 270 -12.52 -12.67 -14.38
C THR A 270 -12.05 -11.22 -14.54
N MET A 271 -12.04 -10.69 -15.77
CA MET A 271 -11.65 -9.30 -16.05
C MET A 271 -12.63 -8.27 -15.49
N ILE A 272 -13.94 -8.52 -15.62
CA ILE A 272 -14.98 -7.62 -15.09
C ILE A 272 -14.87 -7.56 -13.57
N HIS A 273 -14.80 -8.71 -12.91
CA HIS A 273 -14.65 -8.79 -11.47
C HIS A 273 -13.34 -8.16 -10.97
N SER A 274 -12.23 -8.37 -11.69
CA SER A 274 -10.94 -7.78 -11.34
C SER A 274 -10.98 -6.25 -11.43
N ALA A 275 -11.63 -5.69 -12.47
CA ALA A 275 -11.85 -4.25 -12.59
C ALA A 275 -12.76 -3.72 -11.47
N SER A 276 -13.85 -4.44 -11.18
CA SER A 276 -14.82 -4.12 -10.12
C SER A 276 -14.17 -4.10 -8.73
N GLU A 277 -13.41 -5.14 -8.37
CA GLU A 277 -12.62 -5.21 -7.13
C GLU A 277 -11.65 -4.04 -7.02
N THR A 278 -10.96 -3.74 -8.13
CA THR A 278 -9.93 -2.72 -8.10
C THR A 278 -10.55 -1.33 -7.96
N ALA A 279 -11.65 -1.06 -8.67
CA ALA A 279 -12.39 0.19 -8.59
C ALA A 279 -12.88 0.50 -7.16
N PHE A 280 -13.32 -0.53 -6.42
CA PHE A 280 -13.63 -0.41 -4.99
C PHE A 280 -12.42 0.05 -4.17
N VAL A 281 -11.23 -0.55 -4.42
CA VAL A 281 -9.99 -0.16 -3.74
C VAL A 281 -9.62 1.29 -4.09
N THR A 282 -9.66 1.66 -5.37
CA THR A 282 -9.36 3.03 -5.85
C THR A 282 -10.19 4.09 -5.16
N PHE A 283 -11.51 3.88 -5.04
CA PHE A 283 -12.41 4.83 -4.40
C PHE A 283 -11.96 5.15 -2.97
N TRP A 284 -11.70 4.12 -2.18
CA TRP A 284 -11.30 4.32 -0.79
C TRP A 284 -9.86 4.80 -0.61
N VAL A 285 -8.93 4.41 -1.50
CA VAL A 285 -7.58 4.96 -1.55
C VAL A 285 -7.63 6.48 -1.83
N MET A 286 -8.45 6.92 -2.79
CA MET A 286 -8.67 8.33 -3.07
C MET A 286 -9.20 9.08 -1.83
N ILE A 287 -10.19 8.52 -1.12
CA ILE A 287 -10.69 9.11 0.14
C ILE A 287 -9.58 9.19 1.18
N ALA A 288 -8.73 8.17 1.28
CA ALA A 288 -7.63 8.14 2.24
C ALA A 288 -6.58 9.23 1.95
N TYR A 289 -6.17 9.41 0.69
CA TYR A 289 -5.29 10.51 0.30
C TYR A 289 -5.92 11.88 0.59
N LEU A 290 -7.19 12.09 0.27
CA LEU A 290 -7.88 13.35 0.56
C LEU A 290 -7.90 13.65 2.06
N VAL A 291 -8.24 12.67 2.90
CA VAL A 291 -8.25 12.84 4.36
C VAL A 291 -6.86 13.17 4.89
N PHE A 292 -5.83 12.51 4.36
CA PHE A 292 -4.45 12.75 4.75
C PHE A 292 -3.98 14.16 4.36
N GLU A 293 -4.11 14.55 3.08
CA GLU A 293 -3.65 15.84 2.56
C GLU A 293 -4.40 17.03 3.21
N PHE A 294 -5.73 16.93 3.34
CA PHE A 294 -6.50 17.94 4.08
C PHE A 294 -6.13 17.95 5.57
N GLY A 295 -5.82 16.80 6.16
CA GLY A 295 -5.36 16.69 7.53
C GLY A 295 -4.07 17.48 7.77
N ILE A 296 -3.08 17.32 6.88
CA ILE A 296 -1.83 18.09 6.93
C ILE A 296 -2.10 19.57 6.75
N LEU A 297 -2.85 19.97 5.72
CA LEU A 297 -3.16 21.37 5.43
C LEU A 297 -3.82 22.09 6.63
N LEU A 298 -4.73 21.40 7.33
CA LEU A 298 -5.45 21.95 8.48
C LEU A 298 -4.62 21.95 9.77
N SER A 299 -3.65 21.05 9.89
CA SER A 299 -2.84 20.90 11.10
C SER A 299 -1.81 22.02 11.30
N GLY A 300 -1.35 22.66 10.22
CA GLY A 300 -0.40 23.77 10.27
C GLY A 300 0.95 23.43 10.90
N VAL A 301 1.32 22.14 10.97
CA VAL A 301 2.57 21.68 11.59
C VAL A 301 3.77 22.25 10.83
N SER A 302 4.69 22.92 11.54
CA SER A 302 5.84 23.60 10.96
C SER A 302 7.14 22.81 11.16
N GLU A 303 8.10 22.93 10.22
CA GLU A 303 9.42 22.29 10.31
C GLU A 303 10.22 22.72 11.58
N GLN A 304 9.89 23.88 12.18
CA GLN A 304 10.63 24.44 13.33
C GLN A 304 10.36 23.72 14.66
N ASP A 305 9.19 23.12 14.83
CA ASP A 305 8.84 22.38 16.05
C ASP A 305 9.61 21.05 16.17
N LEU A 306 10.08 20.50 15.05
CA LEU A 306 10.84 19.25 14.98
C LEU A 306 12.29 19.40 15.46
N SER A 307 12.95 20.54 15.23
CA SER A 307 14.40 20.67 15.52
C SER A 307 14.75 20.65 17.01
N ASN A 308 13.82 21.09 17.88
CA ASN A 308 14.05 21.11 19.33
C ASN A 308 14.07 19.71 19.97
N TYR A 309 13.53 18.70 19.28
CA TYR A 309 13.47 17.30 19.73
C TYR A 309 14.04 16.33 18.71
N GLY A 310 14.93 16.81 17.85
CA GLY A 310 15.48 16.07 16.71
C GLY A 310 16.42 14.92 17.06
N ASP A 311 16.92 14.86 18.30
CA ASP A 311 17.81 13.79 18.76
C ASP A 311 17.38 13.17 20.09
N GLY A 312 17.92 11.99 20.39
CA GLY A 312 17.66 11.24 21.60
C GLY A 312 16.40 10.37 21.54
N PHE A 313 16.02 9.86 22.70
CA PHE A 313 14.90 8.91 22.82
C PHE A 313 13.56 9.50 22.39
N ILE A 314 13.34 10.79 22.64
CA ILE A 314 12.11 11.49 22.23
C ILE A 314 12.01 11.59 20.71
N ALA A 315 13.14 11.83 20.01
CA ALA A 315 13.18 11.84 18.56
C ALA A 315 12.79 10.48 17.97
N VAL A 316 13.34 9.39 18.52
CA VAL A 316 13.01 8.02 18.08
C VAL A 316 11.52 7.73 18.25
N LEU A 317 10.94 8.07 19.40
CA LEU A 317 9.51 7.87 19.65
C LEU A 317 8.65 8.74 18.73
N GLY A 318 8.97 10.03 18.61
CA GLY A 318 8.24 10.96 17.75
C GLY A 318 8.27 10.54 16.29
N ALA A 319 9.44 10.17 15.79
CA ALA A 319 9.64 9.69 14.42
C ALA A 319 8.89 8.37 14.16
N SER A 320 8.86 7.45 15.13
CA SER A 320 8.06 6.22 15.04
C SER A 320 6.55 6.51 15.03
N ILE A 321 6.08 7.47 15.84
CA ILE A 321 4.66 7.86 15.88
C ILE A 321 4.24 8.54 14.57
N ILE A 322 5.08 9.40 13.99
CA ILE A 322 4.84 9.99 12.67
C ILE A 322 4.74 8.89 11.61
N GLY A 323 5.52 7.81 11.75
CA GLY A 323 5.45 6.63 10.88
C GLY A 323 4.11 5.89 10.93
N LEU A 324 3.30 6.05 11.99
CA LEU A 324 1.95 5.47 12.06
C LEU A 324 0.98 6.09 11.04
N ILE A 325 1.31 7.27 10.50
CA ILE A 325 0.46 7.97 9.54
C ILE A 325 0.75 7.37 8.16
N PRO A 326 -0.23 6.70 7.52
CA PRO A 326 -0.01 6.10 6.21
C PRO A 326 0.21 7.16 5.16
N GLY A 327 1.06 6.83 4.18
CA GLY A 327 1.40 7.70 3.07
C GLY A 327 2.91 7.82 2.88
N CYS A 328 3.37 8.23 1.70
CA CYS A 328 4.77 8.59 1.49
C CYS A 328 5.15 9.93 2.15
N GLY A 329 4.20 10.87 2.30
CA GLY A 329 4.42 12.22 2.84
C GLY A 329 5.14 12.29 4.20
N PRO A 330 4.69 11.60 5.26
CA PRO A 330 5.34 11.66 6.56
C PRO A 330 6.78 11.12 6.53
N GLN A 331 7.06 10.17 5.64
CA GLN A 331 8.40 9.63 5.43
C GLN A 331 9.31 10.60 4.68
N ILE A 332 8.78 11.26 3.64
CA ILE A 332 9.50 12.31 2.89
C ILE A 332 9.88 13.44 3.83
N ILE A 333 8.98 13.86 4.74
CA ILE A 333 9.27 14.87 5.76
C ILE A 333 10.41 14.41 6.67
N ALA A 334 10.39 13.16 7.14
CA ALA A 334 11.44 12.63 8.00
C ALA A 334 12.81 12.54 7.29
N ILE A 335 12.84 12.05 6.05
CA ILE A 335 14.07 12.00 5.25
C ILE A 335 14.60 13.40 4.96
N THR A 336 13.73 14.33 4.57
CA THR A 336 14.12 15.73 4.32
C THR A 336 14.66 16.39 5.59
N ALA A 337 14.03 16.13 6.74
CA ALA A 337 14.51 16.59 8.03
C ALA A 337 15.89 16.00 8.35
N TYR A 338 16.12 14.72 8.06
CA TYR A 338 17.44 14.10 8.25
C TYR A 338 18.51 14.71 7.34
N THR A 339 18.21 14.92 6.05
CA THR A 339 19.15 15.53 5.10
C THR A 339 19.46 16.99 5.40
N LYS A 340 18.62 17.65 6.21
CA LYS A 340 18.82 19.01 6.73
C LYS A 340 19.45 19.03 8.14
N ASP A 341 19.95 17.89 8.63
CA ASP A 341 20.49 17.71 9.98
C ASP A 341 19.51 18.07 11.12
N ILE A 342 18.20 17.99 10.87
CA ILE A 342 17.15 18.30 11.85
C ILE A 342 16.87 17.10 12.76
N ILE A 343 16.87 15.88 12.22
CA ILE A 343 16.68 14.64 13.00
C ILE A 343 17.90 13.73 12.92
N SER A 344 18.12 12.91 13.95
CA SER A 344 19.24 11.96 13.97
C SER A 344 18.95 10.68 13.18
N PHE A 345 20.02 9.97 12.74
CA PHE A 345 19.89 8.71 12.02
C PHE A 345 19.05 7.64 12.76
N PRO A 346 19.18 7.45 14.09
CA PRO A 346 18.31 6.53 14.82
C PRO A 346 16.82 6.89 14.71
N ALA A 347 16.47 8.17 14.70
CA ALA A 347 15.10 8.62 14.52
C ALA A 347 14.62 8.38 13.08
N LEU A 348 15.46 8.64 12.08
CA LEU A 348 15.16 8.30 10.69
C LEU A 348 14.91 6.80 10.51
N ALA A 349 15.79 5.94 11.04
CA ALA A 349 15.65 4.49 10.92
C ALA A 349 14.37 3.98 11.61
N ALA A 350 14.01 4.55 12.76
CA ALA A 350 12.77 4.22 13.44
C ALA A 350 11.53 4.65 12.62
N ASN A 351 11.54 5.85 12.04
CA ASN A 351 10.48 6.27 11.12
C ASN A 351 10.37 5.33 9.91
N ALA A 352 11.51 4.99 9.29
CA ALA A 352 11.55 4.13 8.12
C ALA A 352 10.99 2.72 8.38
N ILE A 353 11.23 2.15 9.57
CA ILE A 353 10.68 0.83 9.96
C ILE A 353 9.20 0.92 10.31
N SER A 354 8.76 2.04 10.89
CA SER A 354 7.38 2.20 11.33
C SER A 354 6.43 2.61 10.21
N GLN A 355 6.94 3.10 9.09
CA GLN A 355 6.15 3.66 8.02
C GLN A 355 5.67 2.60 7.04
N ASP A 356 4.36 2.43 6.95
CA ASP A 356 3.73 1.44 6.08
C ASP A 356 3.62 1.93 4.61
N GLY A 357 3.74 3.25 4.38
CA GLY A 357 3.61 3.89 3.07
C GLY A 357 2.21 3.72 2.45
N ASP A 358 2.11 3.96 1.15
CA ASP A 358 0.85 3.84 0.41
C ASP A 358 0.33 2.41 0.31
N ALA A 359 1.21 1.43 0.58
CA ALA A 359 0.84 0.02 0.63
C ALA A 359 -0.18 -0.26 1.75
N LEU A 360 -0.26 0.56 2.80
CA LEU A 360 -1.28 0.35 3.82
C LEU A 360 -2.70 0.56 3.27
N PHE A 361 -2.91 1.43 2.28
CA PHE A 361 -4.27 1.79 1.83
C PHE A 361 -5.04 0.60 1.26
N PRO A 362 -4.52 -0.20 0.30
CA PRO A 362 -5.21 -1.41 -0.14
C PRO A 362 -5.55 -2.39 1.00
N LEU A 363 -4.66 -2.52 1.99
CA LEU A 363 -4.88 -3.39 3.15
C LEU A 363 -5.96 -2.83 4.07
N LEU A 364 -5.98 -1.51 4.30
CA LEU A 364 -6.99 -0.82 5.10
C LEU A 364 -8.39 -1.02 4.52
N VAL A 365 -8.50 -0.98 3.20
CA VAL A 365 -9.77 -1.14 2.49
C VAL A 365 -10.29 -2.57 2.56
N ARG A 366 -9.41 -3.56 2.42
CA ARG A 366 -9.80 -4.98 2.37
C ARG A 366 -9.85 -5.66 3.73
N HIS A 367 -8.95 -5.30 4.64
CA HIS A 367 -8.78 -5.93 5.95
C HIS A 367 -8.46 -4.87 7.01
N LYS A 368 -9.46 -4.05 7.37
CA LYS A 368 -9.33 -2.95 8.35
C LYS A 368 -8.59 -3.35 9.63
N ALA A 369 -8.98 -4.47 10.23
CA ALA A 369 -8.34 -4.97 11.45
C ALA A 369 -6.87 -5.34 11.21
N ALA A 370 -6.54 -5.93 10.06
CA ALA A 370 -5.17 -6.28 9.72
C ALA A 370 -4.31 -5.03 9.51
N SER A 371 -4.84 -4.01 8.84
CA SER A 371 -4.16 -2.73 8.65
C SER A 371 -3.90 -2.01 9.98
N LEU A 372 -4.92 -1.83 10.83
CA LEU A 372 -4.76 -1.16 12.13
C LEU A 372 -3.75 -1.89 13.03
N TRP A 373 -3.80 -3.22 13.07
CA TRP A 373 -2.81 -3.98 13.81
C TRP A 373 -1.45 -3.95 13.15
N ALA A 374 -1.35 -3.89 11.82
CA ALA A 374 -0.06 -3.85 11.13
C ALA A 374 0.74 -2.63 11.59
N THR A 375 0.15 -1.45 11.56
CA THR A 375 0.80 -0.21 11.97
C THR A 375 1.30 -0.27 13.42
N ILE A 376 0.55 -0.89 14.33
CA ILE A 376 1.02 -1.14 15.71
C ILE A 376 2.21 -2.11 15.73
N HIS A 377 2.12 -3.21 14.98
CA HIS A 377 3.17 -4.23 14.95
C HIS A 377 4.44 -3.78 14.22
N THR A 378 4.39 -2.78 13.34
CA THR A 378 5.56 -2.19 12.66
C THR A 378 6.24 -1.13 13.53
N THR A 379 5.48 -0.39 14.36
CA THR A 379 6.05 0.57 15.33
C THR A 379 6.87 -0.07 16.45
N ILE A 380 6.54 -1.29 16.89
CA ILE A 380 7.30 -1.98 17.94
C ILE A 380 8.77 -2.22 17.52
N PRO A 381 9.07 -2.91 16.40
CA PRO A 381 10.45 -3.10 15.96
C PRO A 381 11.11 -1.78 15.57
N ALA A 382 10.36 -0.76 15.13
CA ALA A 382 10.89 0.58 14.86
C ALA A 382 11.51 1.22 16.10
N ILE A 383 10.75 1.28 17.20
CA ILE A 383 11.24 1.84 18.47
C ILE A 383 12.43 1.03 18.98
N ILE A 384 12.35 -0.31 18.92
CA ILE A 384 13.45 -1.18 19.37
C ILE A 384 14.72 -0.89 18.56
N ALA A 385 14.63 -0.89 17.23
CA ALA A 385 15.77 -0.63 16.35
C ALA A 385 16.33 0.78 16.55
N GLY A 386 15.47 1.80 16.59
CA GLY A 386 15.88 3.19 16.85
C GLY A 386 16.59 3.36 18.18
N VAL A 387 16.07 2.76 19.26
CA VAL A 387 16.72 2.82 20.58
C VAL A 387 18.07 2.08 20.57
N ILE A 388 18.16 0.92 19.93
CA ILE A 388 19.42 0.18 19.80
C ILE A 388 20.47 1.02 19.05
N LEU A 389 20.09 1.65 17.93
CA LEU A 389 20.98 2.51 17.14
C LEU A 389 21.42 3.74 17.94
N LEU A 390 20.50 4.36 18.68
CA LEU A 390 20.79 5.50 19.55
C LEU A 390 21.78 5.11 20.65
N MET A 391 21.58 3.98 21.32
CA MET A 391 22.46 3.49 22.38
C MET A 391 23.84 3.08 21.86
N ALA A 392 23.90 2.56 20.63
CA ALA A 392 25.15 2.22 19.96
C ALA A 392 25.90 3.44 19.41
N GLY A 393 25.30 4.64 19.46
CA GLY A 393 25.90 5.87 18.94
C GLY A 393 26.08 5.84 17.42
N VAL A 394 25.20 5.15 16.70
CA VAL A 394 25.30 4.99 15.25
C VAL A 394 24.82 6.28 14.57
N ASN A 395 25.76 7.00 13.94
CA ASN A 395 25.50 8.14 13.07
C ASN A 395 26.38 7.98 11.80
N PRO A 396 25.89 7.22 10.80
CA PRO A 396 26.68 6.77 9.65
C PRO A 396 26.93 7.85 8.60
#